data_AF-A0A640VYK0-F1
#
_entry.id   AF-A0A640VYK0-F1
#
_cell.length_a   1.000
_cell.length_b   1.000
_cell.length_c   1.000
_cell.angle_alpha   90.00
_cell.angle_beta   90.00
_cell.angle_gamma   90.00
#
_symmetry.space_group_name_H-M   'P 1'
#
loop_
_entity.id
_entity.type
_entity.pdbx_description
1 polymer ?
#
loop_
_entity_poly.entity_id
_entity_poly.type
_entity_poly.pdbx_seq_one_letter_code
_entity_poly.pdbx_strand_id
1 'polypeptide(L)'
;MRIKLLFIFIAIFILLVGGNYTGKSEESVTEKIIEVALYKCEATTNIFTNLCLQYAWYANKTLYKFNLTEIGTKEILGRGKRPLNNDNYDVLIIGASAKSYFLDGMNPAWKESIIKFVANGGGYVGICGGAIAASQGYEKPKSPFQKEVNRGVLRITDIYINDDLDGE
;
A
#
# COMPACT_ATOMS: atom_id res chain seq x y z
N MET A 1 -19.52 -54.61 28.51
CA MET A 1 -19.11 -53.66 29.58
C MET A 1 -18.36 -52.43 29.04
N ARG A 2 -17.45 -52.57 28.05
CA ARG A 2 -16.63 -51.46 27.53
C ARG A 2 -17.40 -50.34 26.80
N ILE A 3 -18.48 -50.66 26.11
CA ILE A 3 -19.28 -49.66 25.37
C ILE A 3 -20.10 -48.76 26.31
N LYS A 4 -20.67 -49.31 27.39
CA LYS A 4 -21.43 -48.52 28.38
C LYS A 4 -20.54 -47.54 29.16
N LEU A 5 -19.28 -47.90 29.41
CA LEU A 5 -18.31 -47.00 30.04
C LEU A 5 -17.93 -45.82 29.13
N LEU A 6 -17.81 -46.07 27.82
CA LEU A 6 -17.50 -45.03 26.82
C LEU A 6 -18.60 -43.96 26.75
N PHE A 7 -19.87 -44.34 26.79
CA PHE A 7 -20.99 -43.39 26.79
C PHE A 7 -21.05 -42.54 28.07
N ILE A 8 -20.65 -43.10 29.22
CA ILE A 8 -20.58 -42.36 30.48
C ILE A 8 -19.45 -41.33 30.41
N PHE A 9 -18.29 -41.67 29.85
CA PHE A 9 -17.19 -40.71 29.65
C PHE A 9 -17.55 -39.59 28.67
N ILE A 10 -18.27 -39.88 27.59
CA ILE A 10 -18.73 -38.87 26.63
C ILE A 10 -19.76 -37.94 27.27
N ALA A 11 -20.71 -38.47 28.05
CA ALA A 11 -21.70 -37.66 28.74
C ALA A 11 -21.08 -36.74 29.81
N ILE A 12 -20.09 -37.23 30.56
CA ILE A 12 -19.33 -36.43 31.53
C ILE A 12 -18.50 -35.35 30.84
N PHE A 13 -17.90 -35.64 29.68
CA PHE A 13 -17.15 -34.66 28.89
C PHE A 13 -18.06 -33.54 28.36
N ILE A 14 -19.26 -33.87 27.87
CA ILE A 14 -20.24 -32.87 27.39
C ILE A 14 -20.77 -32.02 28.56
N LEU A 15 -20.96 -32.59 29.75
CA LEU A 15 -21.38 -31.85 30.94
C LEU A 15 -20.27 -30.98 31.55
N LEU A 16 -19.00 -31.39 31.44
CA LEU A 16 -17.84 -30.62 31.90
C LEU A 16 -17.46 -29.48 30.96
N VAL A 17 -17.70 -29.63 29.65
CA VAL A 17 -17.44 -28.59 28.64
C VAL A 17 -18.65 -27.66 28.45
N GLY A 18 -19.86 -28.16 28.66
CA GLY A 18 -21.11 -27.41 28.50
C GLY A 18 -21.50 -26.50 29.67
N GLY A 19 -20.77 -26.55 30.79
CA GLY A 19 -21.03 -25.72 31.98
C GLY A 19 -20.11 -24.51 32.06
N ASN A 20 -20.67 -23.31 31.85
CA ASN A 20 -20.09 -21.98 32.10
C ASN A 20 -19.33 -21.28 30.96
N TYR A 21 -19.96 -21.15 29.79
CA TYR A 21 -19.84 -19.88 29.05
C TYR A 21 -21.10 -19.06 29.30
N THR A 22 -21.15 -18.43 30.48
CA THR A 22 -21.94 -17.20 30.61
C THR A 22 -21.42 -16.26 29.54
N GLY A 23 -22.26 -15.98 28.54
CA GLY A 23 -21.91 -15.10 27.43
C GLY A 23 -21.51 -13.73 27.97
N LYS A 24 -20.20 -13.52 28.18
CA LYS A 24 -19.61 -12.24 27.86
C LYS A 24 -19.91 -12.07 26.38
N SER A 25 -20.77 -11.13 26.04
CA SER A 25 -20.91 -10.66 24.66
C SER A 25 -19.50 -10.53 24.09
N GLU A 26 -19.14 -11.39 23.14
CA GLU A 26 -17.92 -11.22 22.37
C GLU A 26 -18.04 -9.83 21.75
N GLU A 27 -17.28 -8.89 22.30
CA GLU A 27 -17.25 -7.54 21.78
C GLU A 27 -16.72 -7.65 20.35
N SER A 28 -17.59 -7.41 19.37
CA SER A 28 -17.30 -7.74 17.97
C SER A 28 -16.06 -6.98 17.50
N VAL A 29 -14.98 -7.71 17.23
CA VAL A 29 -13.76 -7.15 16.63
C VAL A 29 -14.15 -6.55 15.27
N THR A 30 -13.88 -5.26 15.09
CA THR A 30 -14.07 -4.60 13.80
C THR A 30 -12.85 -4.89 12.93
N GLU A 31 -13.05 -5.29 11.67
CA GLU A 31 -11.96 -5.42 10.70
C GLU A 31 -11.92 -4.20 9.78
N LYS A 32 -10.75 -3.61 9.60
CA LYS A 32 -10.50 -2.51 8.67
C LYS A 32 -9.41 -2.90 7.68
N ILE A 33 -9.76 -2.87 6.41
CA ILE A 33 -8.84 -3.10 5.30
C ILE A 33 -8.35 -1.74 4.81
N ILE A 34 -7.03 -1.63 4.61
CA ILE A 34 -6.37 -0.51 3.97
C ILE A 34 -6.06 -0.94 2.54
N GLU A 35 -6.70 -0.31 1.58
CA GLU A 35 -6.57 -0.62 0.16
C GLU A 35 -5.35 0.09 -0.43
N VAL A 36 -4.38 -0.70 -0.88
CA VAL A 36 -3.08 -0.21 -1.33
C VAL A 36 -2.91 -0.48 -2.82
N ALA A 37 -2.74 0.59 -3.60
CA ALA A 37 -2.29 0.52 -4.97
C ALA A 37 -0.76 0.43 -5.01
N LEU A 38 -0.21 -0.67 -5.50
CA LEU A 38 1.23 -0.81 -5.75
C LEU A 38 1.52 -0.57 -7.22
N TYR A 39 2.23 0.51 -7.54
CA TYR A 39 2.57 0.81 -8.92
C TYR A 39 3.56 -0.22 -9.47
N LYS A 40 3.25 -0.78 -10.65
CA LYS A 40 4.08 -1.79 -11.29
C LYS A 40 5.48 -1.26 -11.57
N CYS A 41 6.47 -1.97 -11.05
CA CYS A 41 7.89 -1.74 -11.27
C CYS A 41 8.53 -3.06 -11.71
N GLU A 42 9.47 -3.02 -12.67
CA GLU A 42 10.18 -4.22 -13.15
C GLU A 42 11.22 -4.74 -12.14
N ALA A 43 11.57 -3.94 -11.13
CA ALA A 43 12.48 -4.33 -10.07
C ALA A 43 11.80 -5.20 -9.00
N THR A 44 12.62 -5.96 -8.25
CA THR A 44 12.18 -6.83 -7.14
C THR A 44 11.52 -6.08 -5.98
N THR A 45 11.55 -4.74 -5.97
CA THR A 45 10.93 -3.93 -4.93
C THR A 45 9.45 -4.21 -4.72
N ASN A 46 8.69 -4.56 -5.77
CA ASN A 46 7.27 -4.89 -5.60
C ASN A 46 7.07 -6.17 -4.80
N ILE A 47 7.95 -7.16 -4.95
CA ILE A 47 7.93 -8.41 -4.19
C ILE A 47 8.18 -8.10 -2.70
N PHE A 48 9.23 -7.35 -2.39
CA PHE A 48 9.55 -7.00 -1.01
C PHE A 48 8.49 -6.10 -0.37
N THR A 49 7.96 -5.13 -1.12
CA THR A 49 6.86 -4.26 -0.64
C THR A 49 5.64 -5.10 -0.29
N ASN A 50 5.28 -6.06 -1.15
CA ASN A 50 4.17 -6.97 -0.87
C ASN A 50 4.42 -7.79 0.40
N LEU A 51 5.61 -8.38 0.56
CA LEU A 51 5.98 -9.13 1.77
C LEU A 51 5.93 -8.26 3.04
N CYS A 52 6.42 -7.03 2.98
CA CYS A 52 6.40 -6.10 4.11
C CYS A 52 4.98 -5.68 4.54
N LEU A 53 3.98 -5.83 3.68
CA LEU A 53 2.59 -5.49 3.97
C LEU A 53 1.71 -6.72 4.29
N GLN A 54 2.30 -7.93 4.29
CA GLN A 54 1.64 -9.16 4.72
C GLN A 54 1.66 -9.32 6.24
N TYR A 55 1.13 -8.32 6.94
CA TYR A 55 0.88 -8.41 8.38
C TYR A 55 -0.43 -7.74 8.75
N ALA A 56 -0.88 -8.04 9.95
CA ALA A 56 -2.06 -7.45 10.55
C ALA A 56 -1.70 -6.96 11.95
N TRP A 57 -2.36 -5.91 12.42
CA TRP A 57 -2.17 -5.45 13.79
C TRP A 57 -3.51 -5.06 14.41
N TYR A 58 -3.57 -5.17 15.74
CA TYR A 58 -4.73 -4.75 16.52
C TYR A 58 -4.46 -3.41 17.18
N ALA A 59 -5.39 -2.48 17.03
CA ALA A 59 -5.41 -1.23 17.76
C ALA A 59 -6.87 -0.82 18.02
N ASN A 60 -7.19 -0.39 19.25
CA ASN A 60 -8.51 0.11 19.62
C ASN A 60 -9.67 -0.80 19.18
N LYS A 61 -9.59 -2.11 19.50
CA LYS A 61 -10.60 -3.14 19.14
C LYS A 61 -10.83 -3.31 17.63
N THR A 62 -9.92 -2.78 16.82
CA THR A 62 -9.95 -2.89 15.36
C THR A 62 -8.74 -3.69 14.90
N LEU A 63 -8.98 -4.71 14.07
CA LEU A 63 -7.96 -5.43 13.33
C LEU A 63 -7.71 -4.69 12.02
N TYR A 64 -6.49 -4.22 11.82
CA TYR A 64 -6.06 -3.58 10.58
C TYR A 64 -5.30 -4.57 9.71
N LYS A 65 -5.59 -4.56 8.41
CA LYS A 65 -4.89 -5.35 7.39
C LYS A 65 -4.68 -4.51 6.14
N PHE A 66 -3.67 -4.84 5.36
CA PHE A 66 -3.51 -4.28 4.02
C PHE A 66 -4.10 -5.23 2.98
N ASN A 67 -4.75 -4.67 1.97
CA ASN A 67 -5.08 -5.36 0.74
C ASN A 67 -4.34 -4.66 -0.40
N LEU A 68 -3.33 -5.34 -0.94
CA LEU A 68 -2.46 -4.76 -1.95
C LEU A 68 -2.86 -5.23 -3.34
N THR A 69 -3.05 -4.29 -4.25
CA THR A 69 -3.31 -4.54 -5.67
C THR A 69 -2.20 -3.92 -6.50
N GLU A 70 -1.52 -4.72 -7.32
CA GLU A 70 -0.59 -4.17 -8.31
C GLU A 70 -1.37 -3.47 -9.43
N ILE A 71 -1.00 -2.24 -9.74
CA ILE A 71 -1.62 -1.41 -10.77
C ILE A 71 -0.60 -0.89 -11.79
N GLY A 72 -1.03 -0.69 -13.03
CA GLY A 72 -0.19 -0.13 -14.09
C GLY A 72 -0.65 1.25 -14.55
N THR A 73 -0.02 1.74 -15.61
CA THR A 73 -0.34 3.02 -16.24
C THR A 73 -1.83 3.13 -16.63
N LYS A 74 -2.50 2.04 -16.99
CA LYS A 74 -3.93 2.04 -17.36
C LYS A 74 -4.82 2.42 -16.17
N GLU A 75 -4.58 1.82 -15.01
CA GLU A 75 -5.32 2.12 -13.78
C GLU A 75 -5.05 3.55 -13.30
N ILE A 76 -3.79 4.00 -13.37
CA ILE A 76 -3.45 5.41 -13.06
C ILE A 76 -4.23 6.36 -13.98
N LEU A 77 -4.30 6.08 -15.27
CA LEU A 77 -5.03 6.91 -16.24
C LEU A 77 -6.57 6.75 -16.18
N GLY A 78 -7.11 6.04 -15.20
CA GLY A 78 -8.55 5.84 -15.03
C GLY A 78 -9.18 4.85 -16.02
N ARG A 79 -8.36 4.08 -16.76
CA ARG A 79 -8.81 3.16 -17.84
C ARG A 79 -8.71 1.68 -17.46
N GLY A 80 -8.23 1.40 -16.25
CA GLY A 80 -8.10 0.04 -15.71
C GLY A 80 -9.40 -0.48 -15.12
N LYS A 81 -9.41 -1.76 -14.74
CA LYS A 81 -10.59 -2.39 -14.08
C LYS A 81 -10.89 -1.78 -12.71
N ARG A 82 -9.84 -1.35 -12.01
CA ARG A 82 -9.91 -0.70 -10.70
C ARG A 82 -9.04 0.55 -10.72
N PRO A 83 -9.57 1.68 -11.25
CA PRO A 83 -8.80 2.90 -11.48
C PRO A 83 -8.30 3.53 -10.18
N LEU A 84 -7.19 4.29 -10.26
CA LEU A 84 -6.66 5.02 -9.11
C LEU A 84 -7.61 6.17 -8.74
N ASN A 85 -8.32 6.01 -7.62
CA ASN A 85 -9.13 7.04 -6.97
C ASN A 85 -9.34 6.66 -5.50
N ASN A 86 -9.86 7.62 -4.71
CA ASN A 86 -10.07 7.46 -3.27
C ASN A 86 -11.24 6.54 -2.91
N ASP A 87 -12.08 6.14 -3.88
CA ASP A 87 -13.11 5.12 -3.67
C ASP A 87 -12.52 3.70 -3.71
N ASN A 88 -11.41 3.53 -4.43
CA ASN A 88 -10.77 2.24 -4.66
C ASN A 88 -9.56 2.00 -3.77
N TYR A 89 -8.81 3.05 -3.41
CA TYR A 89 -7.54 2.93 -2.71
C TYR A 89 -7.37 4.03 -1.66
N ASP A 90 -6.76 3.67 -0.53
CA ASP A 90 -6.34 4.60 0.50
C ASP A 90 -4.93 5.14 0.23
N VAL A 91 -4.04 4.30 -0.34
CA VAL A 91 -2.61 4.63 -0.51
C VAL A 91 -2.10 4.19 -1.88
N LEU A 92 -1.27 5.02 -2.52
CA LEU A 92 -0.44 4.67 -3.67
C LEU A 92 1.02 4.48 -3.24
N ILE A 93 1.62 3.35 -3.59
CA ILE A 93 3.05 3.08 -3.43
C ILE A 93 3.73 3.07 -4.78
N ILE A 94 4.78 3.88 -4.94
CA ILE A 94 5.70 3.81 -6.08
C ILE A 94 7.06 3.32 -5.59
N GLY A 95 7.44 2.12 -6.03
CA GLY A 95 8.72 1.47 -5.71
C GLY A 95 9.93 2.10 -6.40
N ALA A 96 11.05 1.36 -6.44
CA ALA A 96 12.30 1.79 -7.08
C ALA A 96 12.19 1.85 -8.61
N SER A 97 11.47 2.86 -9.11
CA SER A 97 11.07 2.98 -10.51
C SER A 97 11.59 4.28 -11.11
N ALA A 98 12.72 4.22 -11.81
CA ALA A 98 13.19 5.33 -12.63
C ALA A 98 12.18 5.70 -13.72
N LYS A 99 11.47 4.68 -14.25
CA LYS A 99 10.37 4.83 -15.21
C LYS A 99 9.31 5.82 -14.72
N SER A 100 9.03 5.87 -13.41
CA SER A 100 7.99 6.74 -12.86
C SER A 100 8.23 8.24 -13.11
N TYR A 101 9.49 8.70 -13.08
CA TYR A 101 9.84 10.10 -13.33
C TYR A 101 10.57 10.34 -14.65
N PHE A 102 11.10 9.31 -15.33
CA PHE A 102 11.69 9.48 -16.66
C PHE A 102 10.74 9.23 -17.82
N LEU A 103 9.74 8.37 -17.65
CA LEU A 103 8.87 7.93 -18.74
C LEU A 103 7.41 8.27 -18.44
N ASP A 104 6.86 7.70 -17.37
CA ASP A 104 5.45 7.90 -17.05
C ASP A 104 5.16 9.34 -16.59
N GLY A 105 6.07 9.93 -15.81
CA GLY A 105 6.00 11.32 -15.36
C GLY A 105 6.05 12.36 -16.48
N MET A 106 6.48 11.99 -17.69
CA MET A 106 6.40 12.87 -18.86
C MET A 106 4.98 13.00 -19.41
N ASN A 107 4.08 12.09 -19.04
CA ASN A 107 2.67 12.16 -19.41
C ASN A 107 1.90 13.06 -18.41
N PRO A 108 1.38 14.23 -18.84
CA PRO A 108 0.66 15.13 -17.94
C PRO A 108 -0.55 14.48 -17.28
N ALA A 109 -1.30 13.64 -18.01
CA ALA A 109 -2.48 12.97 -17.48
C ALA A 109 -2.13 11.94 -16.39
N TRP A 110 -0.95 11.31 -16.50
CA TRP A 110 -0.47 10.39 -15.47
C TRP A 110 -0.14 11.15 -14.17
N LYS A 111 0.55 12.29 -14.29
CA LYS A 111 0.87 13.16 -13.15
C LYS A 111 -0.39 13.71 -12.49
N GLU A 112 -1.29 14.30 -13.28
CA GLU A 112 -2.53 14.90 -12.80
C GLU A 112 -3.39 13.89 -12.03
N SER A 113 -3.46 12.64 -12.50
CA SER A 113 -4.21 11.59 -11.80
C SER A 113 -3.65 11.31 -10.40
N ILE A 114 -2.34 11.16 -10.28
CA ILE A 114 -1.69 10.92 -8.99
C ILE A 114 -1.80 12.13 -8.07
N ILE A 115 -1.54 13.33 -8.61
CA ILE A 115 -1.68 14.59 -7.85
C ILE A 115 -3.11 14.72 -7.32
N LYS A 116 -4.12 14.44 -8.15
CA LYS A 116 -5.52 14.48 -7.74
C LYS A 116 -5.84 13.46 -6.67
N PHE A 117 -5.37 12.22 -6.80
CA PHE A 117 -5.55 11.18 -5.79
C PHE A 117 -5.02 11.62 -4.42
N VAL A 118 -3.82 12.19 -4.39
CA VAL A 118 -3.19 12.71 -3.16
C VAL A 118 -3.93 13.93 -2.62
N ALA A 119 -4.26 14.90 -3.49
CA ALA A 119 -4.98 16.11 -3.11
C ALA A 119 -6.37 15.82 -2.50
N ASN A 120 -6.98 14.71 -2.90
CA ASN A 120 -8.27 14.23 -2.37
C ASN A 120 -8.14 13.40 -1.07
N GLY A 121 -6.95 13.32 -0.47
CA GLY A 121 -6.72 12.63 0.80
C GLY A 121 -6.10 11.23 0.68
N GLY A 122 -5.70 10.82 -0.52
CA GLY A 122 -4.98 9.55 -0.73
C GLY A 122 -3.55 9.65 -0.22
N GLY A 123 -3.08 8.61 0.46
CA GLY A 123 -1.69 8.51 0.91
C GLY A 123 -0.72 8.23 -0.24
N TYR A 124 0.52 8.71 -0.12
CA TYR A 124 1.59 8.41 -1.07
C TYR A 124 2.81 7.86 -0.34
N VAL A 125 3.37 6.76 -0.82
CA VAL A 125 4.65 6.22 -0.36
C VAL A 125 5.58 6.07 -1.55
N GLY A 126 6.69 6.80 -1.53
CA GLY A 126 7.74 6.73 -2.54
C GLY A 126 8.98 6.03 -2.00
N ILE A 127 9.48 5.01 -2.71
CA ILE A 127 10.70 4.28 -2.36
C ILE A 127 11.73 4.48 -3.47
N CYS A 128 12.94 4.94 -3.12
CA CYS A 128 14.02 5.19 -4.09
C CYS A 128 13.51 6.09 -5.26
N GLY A 129 13.38 5.56 -6.47
CA GLY A 129 12.83 6.30 -7.61
C GLY A 129 11.42 6.88 -7.38
N GLY A 130 10.57 6.24 -6.56
CA GLY A 130 9.28 6.81 -6.17
C GLY A 130 9.42 8.05 -5.28
N ALA A 131 10.44 8.11 -4.40
CA ALA A 131 10.71 9.30 -3.61
C ALA A 131 11.19 10.47 -4.49
N ILE A 132 12.04 10.18 -5.47
CA ILE A 132 12.43 11.14 -6.51
C ILE A 132 11.19 11.65 -7.24
N ALA A 133 10.30 10.76 -7.68
CA ALA A 133 9.07 11.14 -8.37
C ALA A 133 8.18 12.08 -7.56
N ALA A 134 8.13 11.97 -6.23
CA ALA A 134 7.32 12.84 -5.38
C ALA A 134 7.88 14.27 -5.20
N SER A 135 9.19 14.44 -5.36
CA SER A 135 9.94 15.66 -5.05
C SER A 135 9.65 16.85 -5.97
N GLN A 136 10.29 18.00 -5.69
CA GLN A 136 10.40 19.15 -6.60
C GLN A 136 11.41 18.93 -7.74
N GLY A 137 12.16 17.82 -7.73
CA GLY A 137 13.34 17.62 -8.55
C GLY A 137 14.57 18.32 -7.96
N TYR A 138 15.56 18.60 -8.80
CA TYR A 138 16.75 19.36 -8.45
C TYR A 138 16.44 20.86 -8.39
N GLU A 139 16.89 21.55 -7.34
CA GLU A 139 16.67 22.99 -7.19
C GLU A 139 17.36 23.79 -8.31
N LYS A 140 18.59 23.40 -8.65
CA LYS A 140 19.44 24.05 -9.67
C LYS A 140 19.94 23.00 -10.67
N PRO A 141 19.10 22.52 -11.61
CA PRO A 141 19.46 21.45 -12.51
C PRO A 141 20.54 21.90 -13.52
N LYS A 142 21.76 21.37 -13.37
CA LYS A 142 22.93 21.71 -14.19
C LYS A 142 23.01 20.83 -15.45
N SER A 143 22.71 19.54 -15.33
CA SER A 143 22.84 18.58 -16.43
C SER A 143 21.52 18.36 -17.21
N PRO A 144 21.57 17.92 -18.47
CA PRO A 144 20.37 17.50 -19.21
C PRO A 144 19.56 16.42 -18.48
N PHE A 145 20.25 15.51 -17.80
CA PHE A 145 19.64 14.48 -16.95
C PHE A 145 18.80 15.10 -15.82
N GLN A 146 19.38 16.02 -15.03
CA GLN A 146 18.66 16.68 -13.94
C GLN A 146 17.46 17.50 -14.45
N LYS A 147 17.61 18.15 -15.61
CA LYS A 147 16.50 18.86 -16.26
C LYS A 147 15.38 17.91 -16.67
N GLU A 148 15.72 16.73 -17.18
CA GLU A 148 14.72 15.72 -17.55
C GLU A 148 14.00 15.18 -16.32
N VAL A 149 14.72 14.89 -15.22
CA VAL A 149 14.08 14.52 -13.94
C VAL A 149 13.06 15.57 -13.50
N ASN A 150 13.43 16.85 -13.51
CA ASN A 150 12.54 17.95 -13.09
C ASN A 150 11.24 18.06 -13.90
N ARG A 151 11.21 17.55 -15.13
CA ARG A 151 10.02 17.56 -15.98
C ARG A 151 9.02 16.47 -15.58
N GLY A 152 9.53 15.35 -15.06
CA GLY A 152 8.73 14.16 -14.79
C GLY A 152 8.33 13.97 -13.33
N VAL A 153 8.93 14.71 -12.40
CA VAL A 153 8.47 14.70 -11.00
C VAL A 153 7.04 15.25 -10.84
N LEU A 154 6.37 14.77 -9.81
CA LEU A 154 4.99 15.06 -9.44
C LEU A 154 4.85 16.37 -8.67
N ARG A 155 5.90 16.81 -7.96
CA ARG A 155 5.88 18.03 -7.14
C ARG A 155 4.82 18.01 -6.04
N ILE A 156 4.58 16.84 -5.45
CA ILE A 156 3.59 16.64 -4.37
C ILE A 156 4.18 16.85 -2.98
N THR A 157 5.50 17.02 -2.88
CA THR A 157 6.21 17.41 -1.65
C THR A 157 7.06 18.65 -1.89
N ASP A 158 7.24 19.48 -0.86
CA ASP A 158 8.15 20.65 -0.90
C ASP A 158 9.56 20.25 -0.48
N ILE A 159 10.13 19.28 -1.20
CA ILE A 159 11.47 18.74 -0.94
C ILE A 159 12.20 18.66 -2.27
N TYR A 160 13.43 19.19 -2.33
CA TYR A 160 14.31 19.08 -3.48
C TYR A 160 15.22 17.85 -3.35
N ILE A 161 15.62 17.30 -4.49
CA ILE A 161 16.64 16.26 -4.55
C ILE A 161 17.96 16.92 -4.16
N ASN A 162 18.53 16.46 -3.05
CA ASN A 162 19.90 16.79 -2.70
C ASN A 162 20.81 15.69 -3.23
N ASP A 163 21.48 15.99 -4.33
CA ASP A 163 22.52 15.15 -4.91
C ASP A 163 23.79 15.98 -5.02
N ASP A 164 24.54 15.98 -3.92
CA ASP A 164 25.87 16.58 -3.84
C ASP A 164 26.96 15.60 -4.31
N LEU A 165 26.59 14.49 -4.98
CA LEU A 165 27.53 13.58 -5.61
C LEU A 165 28.06 14.24 -6.90
N ASP A 166 28.96 15.20 -6.72
CA ASP A 166 29.77 15.78 -7.79
C ASP A 166 30.72 14.69 -8.36
N GLY A 167 30.20 13.85 -9.26
CA GLY A 167 30.98 13.04 -10.20
C GLY A 167 31.21 11.56 -9.86
N GLU A 168 30.18 10.73 -10.08
CA GLU A 168 30.41 9.35 -10.56
C GLU A 168 30.36 9.29 -12.09
#